data_AF-A0AAR2L7X9-F1
#
_entry.id   AF-A0AAR2L7X9-F1
#
_cell.length_a   1.000
_cell.length_b   1.000
_cell.length_c   1.000
_cell.angle_alpha   90.00
_cell.angle_beta   90.00
_cell.angle_gamma   90.00
#
_symmetry.space_group_name_H-M   'P 1'
#
loop_
_entity.id
_entity.type
_entity.pdbx_description
1 polymer ?
#
loop_
_entity_poly.entity_id
_entity_poly.type
_entity_poly.pdbx_seq_one_letter_code
_entity_poly.pdbx_strand_id
1 'polypeptide(L)'
;MADPKYANLPGIAFNEPDVYETSDLPEDDQAQFESEELCSDSVERIVVNPNAAYDKFKDKRVGTKGLDFSDRISKTRRVGYESGEYELLAEGCGVKETPQQKYQRLVNEIQELTQEVEHIQANVKESSAEERLTPVVLAQRAAQLKQQLVSAHLDSLLGPNAHINLADPDGALAKRLMTQLELARGVRSSAGGEGKGSGLKGPDGVVLYELHSRPEHERFTESAKVRQHCTTFSKSVLGKMNEIAKHKAAIEDAETQNKVSQLYDVVQKWDAMATSLPQVVQRLIAVKELHEQAMQFGQLLTHLDTTQQMINNALKDNSTLLTQVQQTMKENLVSVEENFAALEQRMKKLSK
;
A
#
# COMPACT_ATOMS: atom_id res chain seq x y z
N MET A 1 11.84 -37.01 -36.13
CA MET A 1 12.07 -38.32 -35.46
C MET A 1 10.71 -38.84 -35.03
N ALA A 2 10.40 -40.11 -35.27
CA ALA A 2 9.13 -40.69 -34.86
C ALA A 2 9.00 -40.72 -33.33
N ASP A 3 7.81 -40.41 -32.80
CA ASP A 3 7.51 -40.58 -31.37
C ASP A 3 7.65 -42.07 -31.03
N PRO A 4 8.49 -42.43 -30.02
CA PRO A 4 8.71 -43.82 -29.63
C PRO A 4 7.42 -44.56 -29.23
N LYS A 5 6.35 -43.85 -28.83
CA LYS A 5 5.05 -44.45 -28.51
C LYS A 5 4.37 -45.08 -29.74
N TYR A 6 4.61 -44.55 -30.93
CA TYR A 6 3.91 -44.95 -32.16
C TYR A 6 4.81 -45.69 -33.16
N ALA A 7 6.13 -45.74 -32.92
CA ALA A 7 7.11 -46.31 -33.83
C ALA A 7 6.86 -47.79 -34.22
N ASN A 8 6.22 -48.57 -33.34
CA ASN A 8 5.96 -49.99 -33.54
C ASN A 8 4.53 -50.30 -34.01
N LEU A 9 3.70 -49.28 -34.21
CA LEU A 9 2.33 -49.47 -34.66
C LEU A 9 2.28 -49.50 -36.20
N PRO A 10 1.68 -50.53 -36.82
CA PRO A 10 1.48 -50.55 -38.26
C PRO A 10 0.45 -49.50 -38.68
N GLY A 11 0.64 -48.87 -39.85
CA GLY A 11 -0.33 -47.93 -40.44
C GLY A 11 -0.25 -46.49 -39.94
N ILE A 12 0.83 -46.09 -39.25
CA ILE A 12 1.07 -44.69 -38.87
C ILE A 12 1.75 -43.94 -40.02
N ALA A 13 1.19 -42.79 -40.40
CA ALA A 13 1.76 -41.90 -41.41
C ALA A 13 2.88 -41.05 -40.78
N PHE A 14 4.13 -41.23 -41.22
CA PHE A 14 5.31 -40.54 -40.65
C PHE A 14 5.77 -39.32 -41.47
N ASN A 15 5.38 -39.23 -42.74
CA ASN A 15 5.85 -38.20 -43.68
C ASN A 15 4.70 -37.32 -44.18
N GLU A 16 3.60 -37.27 -43.43
CA GLU A 16 2.47 -36.39 -43.72
C GLU A 16 2.49 -35.21 -42.74
N PRO A 17 2.08 -34.01 -43.16
CA PRO A 17 1.90 -32.88 -42.26
C PRO A 17 0.81 -33.20 -41.23
N ASP A 18 1.04 -32.79 -39.98
CA ASP A 18 0.12 -33.02 -38.86
C ASP A 18 -1.21 -32.24 -39.03
N VAL A 19 -1.16 -31.08 -39.69
CA VAL A 19 -2.29 -30.19 -39.91
C VAL A 19 -2.34 -29.74 -41.38
N TYR A 20 -3.51 -29.85 -41.99
CA TYR A 20 -3.83 -29.28 -43.31
C TYR A 20 -4.77 -28.10 -43.10
N GLU A 21 -4.22 -26.88 -43.13
CA GLU A 21 -4.97 -25.64 -42.95
C GLU A 21 -4.86 -24.72 -44.18
N THR A 22 -5.84 -23.84 -44.34
CA THR A 22 -5.77 -22.77 -45.34
C THR A 22 -4.73 -21.73 -44.90
N SER A 23 -4.08 -21.07 -45.85
CA SER A 23 -3.14 -19.98 -45.52
C SER A 23 -3.83 -18.90 -44.71
N ASP A 24 -3.22 -18.53 -43.59
CA ASP A 24 -3.72 -17.48 -42.70
C ASP A 24 -3.76 -16.15 -43.47
N LEU A 25 -4.95 -15.53 -43.55
CA LEU A 25 -5.15 -14.29 -44.28
C LEU A 25 -4.95 -13.10 -43.34
N PRO A 26 -4.14 -12.09 -43.71
CA PRO A 26 -3.86 -10.93 -42.87
C PRO A 26 -5.06 -9.97 -42.71
N GLU A 27 -6.26 -10.36 -43.17
CA GLU A 27 -7.48 -9.54 -43.11
C GLU A 27 -8.15 -9.62 -41.73
N ASP A 28 -8.03 -10.74 -41.00
CA ASP A 28 -8.58 -10.89 -39.64
C ASP A 28 -7.84 -10.03 -38.59
N ASP A 29 -6.59 -9.64 -38.87
CA ASP A 29 -5.76 -8.79 -37.99
C ASP A 29 -5.93 -7.28 -38.22
N GLN A 30 -6.73 -6.88 -39.22
CA GLN A 30 -6.91 -5.47 -39.53
C GLN A 30 -8.00 -4.87 -38.65
N ALA A 31 -7.58 -4.05 -37.69
CA ALA A 31 -8.51 -3.23 -36.92
C ALA A 31 -9.31 -2.31 -37.86
N GLN A 32 -10.57 -2.64 -38.10
CA GLN A 32 -11.56 -1.72 -38.66
C GLN A 32 -11.88 -0.68 -37.58
N PHE A 33 -11.19 0.45 -37.63
CA PHE A 33 -11.57 1.61 -36.85
C PHE A 33 -12.84 2.20 -37.46
N GLU A 34 -13.99 1.95 -36.81
CA GLU A 34 -15.18 2.77 -37.04
C GLU A 34 -14.79 4.22 -36.85
N SER A 35 -14.89 4.99 -37.93
CA SER A 35 -14.55 6.41 -37.90
C SER A 35 -15.67 7.14 -37.16
N GLU A 36 -15.57 7.23 -35.83
CA GLU A 36 -16.41 8.16 -35.07
C GLU A 36 -16.23 9.57 -35.66
N GLU A 37 -17.33 10.29 -35.91
CA GLU A 37 -17.34 11.66 -36.43
C GLU A 37 -16.76 12.66 -35.41
N LEU A 38 -15.46 12.55 -35.16
CA LEU A 38 -14.70 13.44 -34.29
C LEU A 38 -14.25 14.71 -35.02
N CYS A 39 -14.67 14.92 -36.26
CA CYS A 39 -14.30 16.09 -37.07
C CYS A 39 -15.58 16.73 -37.62
N SER A 40 -16.25 17.52 -36.78
CA SER A 40 -17.37 18.36 -37.18
C SER A 40 -16.90 19.80 -37.39
N ASP A 41 -17.23 20.41 -38.53
CA ASP A 41 -16.87 21.83 -38.82
C ASP A 41 -17.56 22.84 -37.89
N SER A 42 -18.63 22.42 -37.19
CA SER A 42 -19.40 23.28 -36.27
C SER A 42 -18.99 23.17 -34.80
N VAL A 43 -18.06 22.27 -34.45
CA VAL A 43 -17.70 21.99 -33.04
C VAL A 43 -16.20 22.16 -32.83
N GLU A 44 -15.83 23.10 -31.97
CA GLU A 44 -14.44 23.25 -31.53
C GLU A 44 -14.03 22.14 -30.57
N ARG A 45 -13.00 21.38 -30.93
CA ARG A 45 -12.42 20.32 -30.08
C ARG A 45 -11.33 20.87 -29.19
N ILE A 46 -11.64 21.01 -27.90
CA ILE A 46 -10.67 21.40 -26.89
C ILE A 46 -10.01 20.13 -26.33
N VAL A 47 -8.72 19.94 -26.61
CA VAL A 47 -7.93 18.84 -26.05
C VAL A 47 -7.68 19.12 -24.56
N VAL A 48 -8.24 18.28 -23.69
CA VAL A 48 -8.01 18.37 -22.25
C VAL A 48 -6.67 17.74 -21.93
N ASN A 49 -5.71 18.55 -21.46
CA ASN A 49 -4.44 18.07 -20.93
C ASN A 49 -4.48 18.13 -19.39
N PRO A 50 -4.61 16.98 -18.69
CA PRO A 50 -4.73 16.96 -17.23
C PRO A 50 -3.52 17.57 -16.50
N ASN A 51 -2.32 17.42 -17.06
CA ASN A 51 -1.09 17.94 -16.46
C ASN A 51 -1.07 19.47 -16.53
N ALA A 52 -1.36 20.04 -17.71
CA ALA A 52 -1.45 21.49 -17.89
C ALA A 52 -2.63 22.10 -17.13
N ALA A 53 -3.74 21.38 -16.99
CA ALA A 53 -4.87 21.80 -16.17
C ALA A 53 -4.49 21.83 -14.68
N TYR A 54 -3.82 20.79 -14.19
CA TYR A 54 -3.34 20.73 -12.81
C TYR A 54 -2.45 21.91 -12.46
N ASP A 55 -1.44 22.21 -13.28
CA ASP A 55 -0.53 23.33 -13.02
C ASP A 55 -1.27 24.69 -12.99
N LYS A 56 -2.33 24.86 -13.78
CA LYS A 56 -3.17 26.08 -13.78
C LYS A 56 -3.99 26.26 -12.50
N PHE A 57 -4.25 25.19 -11.74
CA PHE A 57 -5.09 25.23 -10.53
C PHE A 57 -4.36 24.84 -9.24
N LYS A 58 -3.15 24.28 -9.32
CA LYS A 58 -2.35 23.81 -8.18
C LYS A 58 -2.21 24.84 -7.06
N ASP A 59 -2.00 26.10 -7.43
CA ASP A 59 -1.75 27.18 -6.47
C ASP A 59 -3.03 27.94 -6.08
N LYS A 60 -4.17 27.63 -6.70
CA LYS A 60 -5.47 28.25 -6.39
C LYS A 60 -6.13 27.45 -5.28
N ARG A 61 -6.43 28.10 -4.16
CA ARG A 61 -7.17 27.51 -3.02
C ARG A 61 -8.55 28.13 -2.92
N VAL A 62 -9.50 27.38 -2.35
CA VAL A 62 -10.87 27.82 -2.15
C VAL A 62 -11.16 27.83 -0.65
N GLY A 63 -11.57 28.99 -0.11
CA GLY A 63 -12.01 29.13 1.27
C GLY A 63 -13.45 28.67 1.46
N THR A 64 -13.74 28.02 2.58
CA THR A 64 -15.09 27.46 2.88
C THR A 64 -15.79 28.14 4.05
N LYS A 65 -15.26 29.26 4.54
CA LYS A 65 -15.80 29.96 5.70
C LYS A 65 -16.99 30.85 5.29
N GLY A 66 -18.12 30.71 6.00
CA GLY A 66 -19.31 31.54 5.76
C GLY A 66 -20.21 31.08 4.60
N LEU A 67 -19.99 29.88 4.06
CA LEU A 67 -20.80 29.34 2.96
C LEU A 67 -22.23 29.01 3.42
N ASP A 68 -23.21 29.74 2.89
CA ASP A 68 -24.63 29.44 3.04
C ASP A 68 -25.34 29.52 1.69
N PHE A 69 -25.67 28.36 1.12
CA PHE A 69 -26.44 28.20 -0.13
C PHE A 69 -27.95 28.05 0.12
N SER A 70 -28.42 28.12 1.37
CA SER A 70 -29.85 27.98 1.66
C SER A 70 -30.65 29.22 1.23
N ASP A 71 -31.97 29.12 1.08
CA ASP A 71 -32.82 30.26 0.68
C ASP A 71 -33.24 31.19 1.85
N ARG A 72 -32.57 31.13 3.01
CA ARG A 72 -32.92 31.93 4.20
C ARG A 72 -32.67 33.45 4.08
N ILE A 73 -33.72 34.24 3.85
CA ILE A 73 -33.63 35.71 3.69
C ILE A 73 -32.90 36.37 4.88
N SER A 74 -31.76 37.03 4.61
CA SER A 74 -30.92 37.77 5.57
C SER A 74 -30.67 39.21 5.08
N LYS A 75 -30.28 40.11 6.00
CA LYS A 75 -30.00 41.53 5.72
C LYS A 75 -28.64 41.76 5.03
N THR A 76 -27.70 40.81 5.12
CA THR A 76 -26.39 40.88 4.45
C THR A 76 -26.42 40.13 3.12
N ARG A 77 -25.69 40.63 2.10
CA ARG A 77 -25.54 39.93 0.80
C ARG A 77 -24.88 38.59 1.07
N ARG A 78 -25.55 37.50 0.70
CA ARG A 78 -24.95 36.17 0.73
C ARG A 78 -24.11 35.99 -0.52
N VAL A 79 -22.86 35.63 -0.31
CA VAL A 79 -21.90 35.35 -1.38
C VAL A 79 -21.51 33.89 -1.21
N GLY A 80 -21.34 33.18 -2.34
CA GLY A 80 -20.91 31.78 -2.35
C GLY A 80 -19.44 31.67 -1.93
N TYR A 81 -18.62 31.01 -2.73
CA TYR A 81 -17.18 31.03 -2.51
C TYR A 81 -16.63 32.47 -2.61
N GLU A 82 -16.44 33.12 -1.47
CA GLU A 82 -15.71 34.38 -1.39
C GLU A 82 -14.21 34.13 -1.49
N SER A 83 -13.55 34.90 -2.35
CA SER A 83 -12.12 34.83 -2.54
C SER A 83 -11.42 35.68 -1.47
N GLY A 84 -10.67 35.03 -0.57
CA GLY A 84 -9.67 35.70 0.25
C GLY A 84 -9.51 35.13 1.66
N GLU A 85 -8.31 34.65 2.00
CA GLU A 85 -7.87 34.42 3.39
C GLU A 85 -7.44 35.73 4.09
N TYR A 86 -7.54 36.86 3.40
CA TYR A 86 -7.17 38.19 3.88
C TYR A 86 -8.41 39.08 3.96
N GLU A 87 -9.13 38.99 5.08
CA GLU A 87 -10.21 39.93 5.37
C GLU A 87 -9.61 41.15 6.09
N LEU A 88 -9.16 42.14 5.31
CA LEU A 88 -8.99 43.50 5.84
C LEU A 88 -10.40 44.08 5.98
N LEU A 89 -10.85 44.31 7.21
CA LEU A 89 -12.11 45.02 7.46
C LEU A 89 -12.02 46.38 6.78
N ALA A 90 -12.98 46.70 5.92
CA ALA A 90 -13.05 48.00 5.27
C ALA A 90 -13.16 49.13 6.31
N GLU A 91 -12.44 50.22 6.07
CA GLU A 91 -12.39 51.39 6.95
C GLU A 91 -13.82 51.91 7.21
N GLY A 92 -14.24 51.91 8.49
CA GLY A 92 -15.58 52.31 8.91
C GLY A 92 -16.53 51.18 9.31
N CYS A 93 -16.13 49.90 9.23
CA CYS A 93 -16.91 48.80 9.79
C CYS A 93 -16.75 48.77 11.32
N GLY A 94 -17.81 49.10 12.07
CA GLY A 94 -17.82 49.26 13.54
C GLY A 94 -17.57 48.00 14.39
N VAL A 95 -16.86 47.00 13.86
CA VAL A 95 -16.48 45.76 14.55
C VAL A 95 -15.00 45.86 14.99
N LYS A 96 -14.70 45.60 16.27
CA LYS A 96 -13.31 45.65 16.79
C LYS A 96 -12.47 44.52 16.18
N GLU A 97 -11.29 44.87 15.66
CA GLU A 97 -10.32 43.92 15.09
C GLU A 97 -9.86 42.85 16.10
N THR A 98 -9.68 41.60 15.65
CA THR A 98 -9.03 40.55 16.47
C THR A 98 -7.51 40.76 16.52
N PRO A 99 -6.80 40.30 17.58
CA PRO A 99 -5.33 40.47 17.69
C PRO A 99 -4.54 39.92 16.51
N GLN A 100 -4.97 38.80 15.92
CA GLN A 100 -4.35 38.19 14.76
C GLN A 100 -4.57 39.00 13.47
N GLN A 101 -5.77 39.53 13.27
CA GLN A 101 -6.08 40.42 12.13
C GLN A 101 -5.31 41.74 12.26
N LYS A 102 -5.21 42.28 13.47
CA LYS A 102 -4.42 43.50 13.75
C LYS A 102 -2.93 43.29 13.44
N TYR A 103 -2.37 42.12 13.77
CA TYR A 103 -1.00 41.76 13.40
C TYR A 103 -0.82 41.74 11.88
N GLN A 104 -1.74 41.11 11.15
CA GLN A 104 -1.67 41.03 9.68
C GLN A 104 -1.80 42.40 9.01
N ARG A 105 -2.71 43.27 9.50
CA ARG A 105 -2.80 44.66 9.03
C ARG A 105 -1.52 45.42 9.28
N LEU A 106 -0.95 45.34 10.48
CA LEU A 106 0.30 46.03 10.81
C LEU A 106 1.49 45.53 9.96
N VAL A 107 1.56 44.22 9.66
CA VAL A 107 2.59 43.68 8.76
C VAL A 107 2.45 44.29 7.36
N ASN A 108 1.22 44.41 6.84
CA ASN A 108 0.96 44.98 5.54
C ASN A 108 1.20 46.50 5.51
N GLU A 109 0.76 47.24 6.52
CA GLU A 109 1.00 48.69 6.64
C GLU A 109 2.49 49.01 6.76
N ILE A 110 3.26 48.24 7.52
CA ILE A 110 4.72 48.40 7.60
C ILE A 110 5.38 48.08 6.24
N GLN A 111 4.87 47.08 5.53
CA GLN A 111 5.36 46.73 4.20
C GLN A 111 5.05 47.81 3.16
N GLU A 112 3.84 48.38 3.18
CA GLU A 112 3.41 49.50 2.33
C GLU A 112 4.24 50.74 2.64
N LEU A 113 4.40 51.09 3.92
CA LEU A 113 5.25 52.21 4.35
C LEU A 113 6.71 52.02 3.90
N THR A 114 7.23 50.78 3.93
CA THR A 114 8.58 50.49 3.44
C THR A 114 8.68 50.74 1.94
N GLN A 115 7.69 50.31 1.16
CA GLN A 115 7.64 50.51 -0.30
C GLN A 115 7.45 51.99 -0.66
N GLU A 116 6.63 52.73 0.09
CA GLU A 116 6.40 54.15 -0.13
C GLU A 116 7.67 54.97 0.16
N VAL A 117 8.38 54.64 1.22
CA VAL A 117 9.67 55.28 1.56
C VAL A 117 10.76 54.93 0.54
N GLU A 118 10.79 53.69 0.02
CA GLU A 118 11.68 53.29 -1.09
C GLU A 118 11.35 54.04 -2.39
N HIS A 119 10.05 54.22 -2.68
CA HIS A 119 9.59 54.98 -3.84
C HIS A 119 9.93 56.48 -3.72
N ILE A 120 9.74 57.08 -2.53
CA ILE A 120 10.16 58.45 -2.23
C ILE A 120 11.69 58.55 -2.34
N GLN A 121 12.45 57.56 -1.88
CA GLN A 121 13.91 57.52 -2.03
C GLN A 121 14.35 57.46 -3.49
N ALA A 122 13.64 56.73 -4.34
CA ALA A 122 13.91 56.66 -5.77
C ALA A 122 13.64 58.02 -6.46
N ASN A 123 12.56 58.70 -6.10
CA ASN A 123 12.18 59.99 -6.68
C ASN A 123 13.01 61.18 -6.15
N VAL A 124 13.45 61.14 -4.88
CA VAL A 124 14.31 62.18 -4.28
C VAL A 124 15.73 62.16 -4.87
N LYS A 125 16.19 61.03 -5.44
CA LYS A 125 17.45 60.97 -6.19
C LYS A 125 17.47 61.86 -7.44
N GLU A 126 16.31 62.27 -7.96
CA GLU A 126 16.20 63.15 -9.15
C GLU A 126 16.12 64.65 -8.80
N SER A 127 15.91 65.03 -7.53
CA SER A 127 15.79 66.43 -7.10
C SER A 127 16.86 66.80 -6.07
N SER A 128 17.94 67.45 -6.52
CA SER A 128 19.14 67.75 -5.72
C SER A 128 19.01 68.98 -4.81
N ALA A 129 17.99 69.08 -3.97
CA ALA A 129 17.96 70.09 -2.90
C ALA A 129 16.86 69.80 -1.88
N GLU A 130 17.10 68.90 -0.92
CA GLU A 130 16.63 69.12 0.44
C GLU A 130 17.45 68.32 1.45
N GLU A 131 17.70 68.98 2.57
CA GLU A 131 18.68 68.64 3.58
C GLU A 131 18.38 67.32 4.30
N ARG A 132 19.39 66.46 4.30
CA ARG A 132 19.87 65.61 5.41
C ARG A 132 18.79 65.00 6.33
N LEU A 133 18.64 63.68 6.14
CA LEU A 133 18.07 62.68 7.06
C LEU A 133 16.55 62.59 7.12
N THR A 134 15.95 61.85 6.18
CA THR A 134 14.55 61.42 6.37
C THR A 134 14.26 60.04 5.76
N PRO A 135 14.36 59.81 4.44
CA PRO A 135 13.82 58.57 3.85
C PRO A 135 14.63 57.31 4.20
N VAL A 136 15.95 57.36 4.08
CA VAL A 136 16.82 56.17 4.29
C VAL A 136 16.81 55.68 5.74
N VAL A 137 16.80 56.62 6.69
CA VAL A 137 16.74 56.27 8.12
C VAL A 137 15.35 55.73 8.48
N LEU A 138 14.27 56.29 7.91
CA LEU A 138 12.91 55.78 8.07
C LEU A 138 12.77 54.36 7.49
N ALA A 139 13.32 54.09 6.31
CA ALA A 139 13.35 52.74 5.73
C ALA A 139 14.13 51.75 6.63
N GLN A 140 15.27 52.17 7.16
CA GLN A 140 16.06 51.34 8.07
C GLN A 140 15.34 51.06 9.40
N ARG A 141 14.58 52.03 9.93
CA ARG A 141 13.74 51.85 11.13
C ARG A 141 12.52 50.97 10.85
N ALA A 142 11.87 51.11 9.70
CA ALA A 142 10.77 50.25 9.27
C ALA A 142 11.22 48.79 9.07
N ALA A 143 12.40 48.58 8.48
CA ALA A 143 13.01 47.25 8.35
C ALA A 143 13.34 46.63 9.72
N GLN A 144 13.89 47.41 10.66
CA GLN A 144 14.13 46.95 12.03
C GLN A 144 12.82 46.59 12.76
N LEU A 145 11.77 47.40 12.59
CA LEU A 145 10.45 47.15 13.18
C LEU A 145 9.83 45.85 12.63
N LYS A 146 9.92 45.63 11.31
CA LYS A 146 9.51 44.37 10.66
C LYS A 146 10.25 43.17 11.24
N GLN A 147 11.57 43.29 11.43
CA GLN A 147 12.38 42.19 11.96
C GLN A 147 12.04 41.87 13.43
N GLN A 148 11.80 42.89 14.25
CA GLN A 148 11.36 42.71 15.65
C GLN A 148 9.96 42.10 15.75
N LEU A 149 9.05 42.48 14.86
CA LEU A 149 7.69 41.94 14.83
C LEU A 149 7.67 40.45 14.47
N VAL A 150 8.50 40.04 13.50
CA VAL A 150 8.66 38.63 13.11
C VAL A 150 9.37 37.81 14.18
N SER A 151 10.42 38.34 14.83
CA SER A 151 11.14 37.62 15.88
C SER A 151 10.28 37.41 17.14
N ALA A 152 9.51 38.43 17.56
CA ALA A 152 8.60 38.31 18.68
C ALA A 152 7.47 37.28 18.43
N HIS A 153 7.02 37.15 17.18
CA HIS A 153 6.07 36.12 16.78
C HIS A 153 6.69 34.71 16.81
N LEU A 154 7.96 34.58 16.39
CA LEU A 154 8.72 33.32 16.50
C LEU A 154 8.89 32.90 17.98
N ASP A 155 9.26 33.82 18.85
CA ASP A 155 9.44 33.56 20.29
C ASP A 155 8.14 33.12 20.98
N SER A 156 7.01 33.70 20.56
CA SER A 156 5.68 33.29 21.04
C SER A 156 5.25 31.90 20.56
N LEU A 157 5.75 31.44 19.41
CA LEU A 157 5.43 30.12 18.85
C LEU A 157 6.35 29.02 19.38
N LEU A 158 7.61 29.35 19.70
CA LEU A 158 8.65 28.40 20.11
C LEU A 158 8.78 28.24 21.63
N GLY A 159 8.34 29.23 22.41
CA GLY A 159 8.39 29.21 23.88
C GLY A 159 9.81 29.42 24.46
N PRO A 160 9.94 29.89 25.72
CA PRO A 160 11.18 30.47 26.25
C PRO A 160 12.34 29.49 26.53
N ASN A 161 12.19 28.18 26.30
CA ASN A 161 13.20 27.17 26.64
C ASN A 161 13.71 26.35 25.45
N ALA A 162 13.44 26.76 24.21
CA ALA A 162 13.89 26.04 23.02
C ALA A 162 15.34 26.41 22.63
N HIS A 163 16.34 25.90 23.35
CA HIS A 163 17.71 25.85 22.81
C HIS A 163 17.82 24.64 21.86
N ILE A 164 17.45 24.86 20.61
CA ILE A 164 17.55 23.85 19.54
C ILE A 164 18.91 24.00 18.89
N ASN A 165 19.77 22.97 19.01
CA ASN A 165 20.90 22.82 18.11
C ASN A 165 20.37 22.18 16.82
N LEU A 166 20.09 22.99 15.80
CA LEU A 166 19.37 22.62 14.58
C LEU A 166 20.09 21.60 13.68
N ALA A 167 21.33 21.22 14.00
CA ALA A 167 22.12 20.31 13.18
C ALA A 167 21.86 18.82 13.46
N ASP A 168 21.42 18.46 14.67
CA ASP A 168 21.15 17.05 15.03
C ASP A 168 20.25 16.94 16.29
N PRO A 169 18.91 17.02 16.11
CA PRO A 169 17.96 16.92 17.22
C PRO A 169 17.92 15.52 17.86
N ASP A 170 18.18 14.47 17.07
CA ASP A 170 18.11 13.08 17.52
C ASP A 170 19.37 12.66 18.30
N GLY A 171 20.55 13.12 17.89
CA GLY A 171 21.81 12.85 18.58
C GLY A 171 21.92 13.53 19.95
N ALA A 172 21.30 14.70 20.12
CA ALA A 172 21.23 15.39 21.41
C ALA A 172 20.33 14.64 22.41
N LEU A 173 19.22 14.07 21.92
CA LEU A 173 18.26 13.31 22.72
C LEU A 173 18.87 11.95 23.13
N ALA A 174 19.56 11.27 22.21
CA ALA A 174 20.25 10.00 22.48
C ALA A 174 21.37 10.15 23.54
N LYS A 175 22.18 11.21 23.45
CA LYS A 175 23.21 11.50 24.46
C LYS A 175 22.60 11.78 25.83
N ARG A 176 21.51 12.56 25.89
CA ARG A 176 20.79 12.85 27.13
C ARG A 176 20.20 11.60 27.78
N LEU A 177 19.65 10.67 26.99
CA LEU A 177 19.13 9.40 27.49
C LEU A 177 20.23 8.50 28.05
N MET A 178 21.38 8.42 27.37
CA MET A 178 22.57 7.68 27.83
C MET A 178 23.12 8.26 29.13
N THR A 179 23.23 9.59 29.25
CA THR A 179 23.67 10.25 30.50
C THR A 179 22.68 10.00 31.65
N GLN A 180 21.38 10.00 31.38
CA GLN A 180 20.36 9.68 32.39
C GLN A 180 20.41 8.21 32.85
N LEU A 181 20.71 7.28 31.94
CA LEU A 181 20.92 5.87 32.28
C LEU A 181 22.21 5.65 33.08
N GLU A 182 23.29 6.37 32.76
CA GLU A 182 24.53 6.35 33.54
C GLU A 182 24.36 6.98 34.93
N LEU A 183 23.59 8.06 35.06
CA LEU A 183 23.24 8.67 36.35
C LEU A 183 22.37 7.72 37.20
N ALA A 184 21.39 7.05 36.61
CA ALA A 184 20.60 6.01 37.29
C ALA A 184 21.46 4.82 37.73
N ARG A 185 22.57 4.55 37.02
CA ARG A 185 23.59 3.57 37.42
C ARG A 185 24.46 4.08 38.58
N GLY A 186 24.76 5.38 38.63
CA GLY A 186 25.61 6.03 39.64
C GLY A 186 24.95 6.26 41.01
N VAL A 187 23.62 6.40 41.07
CA VAL A 187 22.88 6.56 42.34
C VAL A 187 22.91 5.30 43.22
N ARG A 188 23.37 4.15 42.73
CA ARG A 188 23.56 2.94 43.55
C ARG A 188 24.83 2.94 44.42
N SER A 189 25.71 3.95 44.32
CA SER A 189 27.01 3.92 45.01
C SER A 189 27.23 4.99 46.09
N SER A 190 26.24 5.85 46.42
CA SER A 190 26.40 6.77 47.55
C SER A 190 25.07 7.24 48.14
N ALA A 191 24.88 6.88 49.41
CA ALA A 191 24.15 7.56 50.48
C ALA A 191 22.64 7.84 50.32
N GLY A 192 21.90 7.39 51.34
CA GLY A 192 20.51 7.74 51.58
C GLY A 192 20.30 9.21 51.94
N GLY A 193 19.07 9.66 51.73
CA GLY A 193 18.58 10.98 52.12
C GLY A 193 17.20 11.23 51.50
N GLU A 194 16.19 11.40 52.35
CA GLU A 194 14.79 11.63 51.99
C GLU A 194 14.59 12.90 51.14
N GLY A 195 13.61 12.86 50.22
CA GLY A 195 13.16 14.05 49.49
C GLY A 195 12.01 13.75 48.51
N LYS A 196 10.81 14.25 48.82
CA LYS A 196 9.55 14.16 48.05
C LYS A 196 9.68 14.72 46.61
N GLY A 197 9.07 14.03 45.64
CA GLY A 197 8.76 14.55 44.30
C GLY A 197 7.90 13.57 43.51
N SER A 198 6.71 13.99 43.09
CA SER A 198 5.64 13.19 42.48
C SER A 198 5.90 12.75 41.03
N GLY A 199 5.72 11.46 40.74
CA GLY A 199 5.64 10.90 39.39
C GLY A 199 5.43 9.38 39.46
N LEU A 200 4.51 8.85 38.65
CA LEU A 200 3.97 7.48 38.70
C LEU A 200 5.04 6.38 38.92
N LYS A 201 4.91 5.68 40.05
CA LYS A 201 5.72 4.52 40.44
C LYS A 201 5.32 3.27 39.64
N GLY A 202 6.14 2.86 38.67
CA GLY A 202 6.32 1.43 38.38
C GLY A 202 7.07 0.75 39.54
N PRO A 203 7.03 -0.58 39.69
CA PRO A 203 7.69 -1.25 40.81
C PRO A 203 9.19 -0.92 40.82
N ASP A 204 9.65 -0.38 41.96
CA ASP A 204 11.02 0.08 42.20
C ASP A 204 12.03 -0.99 41.78
N GLY A 205 12.81 -0.70 40.73
CA GLY A 205 14.05 -1.42 40.44
C GLY A 205 14.11 -2.30 39.18
N VAL A 206 13.08 -2.38 38.35
CA VAL A 206 13.12 -3.15 37.08
C VAL A 206 13.05 -2.21 35.87
N VAL A 207 14.10 -2.24 35.05
CA VAL A 207 14.11 -1.57 33.74
C VAL A 207 13.32 -2.45 32.77
N LEU A 208 12.09 -2.04 32.44
CA LEU A 208 11.25 -2.72 31.47
C LEU A 208 11.62 -2.24 30.06
N TYR A 209 12.16 -3.14 29.24
CA TYR A 209 12.37 -2.88 27.81
C TYR A 209 11.15 -3.37 27.05
N GLU A 210 10.35 -2.43 26.55
CA GLU A 210 9.25 -2.71 25.65
C GLU A 210 9.75 -2.57 24.20
N LEU A 211 9.85 -3.71 23.50
CA LEU A 211 10.34 -3.75 22.13
C LEU A 211 9.18 -3.50 21.17
N HIS A 212 9.13 -2.29 20.63
CA HIS A 212 8.21 -1.95 19.55
C HIS A 212 8.86 -2.29 18.20
N SER A 213 8.35 -3.31 17.51
CA SER A 213 8.69 -3.56 16.09
C SER A 213 7.72 -2.82 15.17
N ARG A 214 8.23 -2.25 14.06
CA ARG A 214 7.44 -1.62 13.00
C ARG A 214 7.57 -2.43 11.70
N PRO A 215 6.77 -3.51 11.54
CA PRO A 215 6.92 -4.44 10.42
C PRO A 215 6.69 -3.80 9.05
N GLU A 216 5.87 -2.74 8.95
CA GLU A 216 5.67 -2.03 7.68
C GLU A 216 6.89 -1.23 7.22
N HIS A 217 7.70 -0.73 8.16
CA HIS A 217 8.91 0.02 7.83
C HIS A 217 10.02 -0.91 7.29
N GLU A 218 10.13 -2.11 7.87
CA GLU A 218 11.05 -3.15 7.40
C GLU A 218 10.66 -3.64 6.00
N ARG A 219 9.37 -3.89 5.75
CA ARG A 219 8.85 -4.26 4.42
C ARG A 219 9.08 -3.18 3.37
N PHE A 220 8.90 -1.91 3.74
CA PHE A 220 9.17 -0.77 2.84
C PHE A 220 10.66 -0.66 2.49
N THR A 221 11.54 -0.79 3.48
CA THR A 221 13.00 -0.69 3.26
C THR A 221 13.56 -1.87 2.46
N GLU A 222 13.04 -3.08 2.66
CA GLU A 222 13.38 -4.25 1.84
C GLU A 222 12.94 -4.05 0.38
N SER A 223 11.68 -3.63 0.17
CA SER A 223 11.14 -3.36 -1.18
C SER A 223 11.93 -2.27 -1.92
N ALA A 224 12.38 -1.23 -1.20
CA ALA A 224 13.21 -0.17 -1.76
C ALA A 224 14.59 -0.68 -2.23
N LYS A 225 15.25 -1.54 -1.43
CA LYS A 225 16.54 -2.14 -1.78
C LYS A 225 16.42 -3.08 -3.00
N VAL A 226 15.37 -3.90 -3.05
CA VAL A 226 15.11 -4.81 -4.19
C VAL A 226 14.94 -4.01 -5.49
N ARG A 227 14.17 -2.91 -5.45
CA ARG A 227 13.98 -2.03 -6.61
C ARG A 227 15.31 -1.43 -7.09
N GLN A 228 16.13 -0.94 -6.18
CA GLN A 228 17.44 -0.35 -6.52
C GLN A 228 18.40 -1.38 -7.12
N HIS A 229 18.48 -2.59 -6.53
CA HIS A 229 19.34 -3.66 -7.03
C HIS A 229 18.92 -4.16 -8.41
N CYS A 230 17.61 -4.32 -8.65
CA CYS A 230 17.07 -4.73 -9.95
C CYS A 230 17.43 -3.74 -11.07
N THR A 231 17.30 -2.43 -10.80
CA THR A 231 17.66 -1.39 -11.80
C THR A 231 19.15 -1.34 -12.12
N THR A 232 20.02 -1.57 -11.14
CA THR A 232 21.48 -1.57 -11.34
C THR A 232 21.95 -2.84 -12.05
N PHE A 233 21.36 -4.00 -11.71
CA PHE A 233 21.64 -5.27 -12.37
C PHE A 233 21.27 -5.23 -13.85
N SER A 234 20.08 -4.71 -14.18
CA SER A 234 19.63 -4.53 -15.57
C SER A 234 20.61 -3.69 -16.39
N LYS A 235 21.10 -2.56 -15.85
CA LYS A 235 22.09 -1.70 -16.52
C LYS A 235 23.44 -2.39 -16.74
N SER A 236 23.90 -3.18 -15.77
CA SER A 236 25.18 -3.91 -15.84
C SER A 236 25.16 -5.06 -16.84
N VAL A 237 24.04 -5.80 -16.90
CA VAL A 237 23.83 -6.88 -17.89
C VAL A 237 23.79 -6.31 -19.31
N LEU A 238 23.13 -5.17 -19.51
CA LEU A 238 23.09 -4.49 -20.82
C LEU A 238 24.49 -4.06 -21.30
N GLY A 239 25.34 -3.58 -20.38
CA GLY A 239 26.72 -3.19 -20.69
C GLY A 239 27.61 -4.39 -21.08
N LYS A 240 27.48 -5.53 -20.39
CA LYS A 240 28.25 -6.75 -20.70
C LYS A 240 27.82 -7.40 -22.01
N MET A 241 26.52 -7.36 -22.34
CA MET A 241 25.98 -7.88 -23.61
C MET A 241 26.59 -7.14 -24.82
N ASN A 242 26.76 -5.82 -24.73
CA ASN A 242 27.37 -5.00 -25.78
C ASN A 242 28.87 -5.26 -26.00
N GLU A 243 29.61 -5.66 -24.95
CA GLU A 243 31.04 -6.01 -25.09
C GLU A 243 31.23 -7.41 -25.72
N ILE A 244 30.33 -8.35 -25.42
CA ILE A 244 30.36 -9.70 -26.01
C ILE A 244 30.03 -9.64 -27.51
N ALA A 245 29.13 -8.74 -27.93
CA ALA A 245 28.78 -8.53 -29.33
C ALA A 245 29.95 -8.01 -30.20
N LYS A 246 30.92 -7.29 -29.62
CA LYS A 246 32.08 -6.74 -30.36
C LYS A 246 33.15 -7.78 -30.72
N HIS A 247 33.20 -8.91 -30.02
CA HIS A 247 34.27 -9.90 -30.16
C HIS A 247 33.92 -11.13 -31.01
N LYS A 248 32.70 -11.23 -31.57
CA LYS A 248 32.20 -12.45 -32.23
C LYS A 248 32.13 -12.37 -33.77
N ALA A 249 32.96 -11.55 -34.42
CA ALA A 249 32.88 -11.29 -35.87
C ALA A 249 33.97 -11.99 -36.70
N ALA A 250 34.40 -13.20 -36.34
CA ALA A 250 35.41 -13.91 -37.13
C ALA A 250 35.13 -15.42 -37.22
N ILE A 251 34.74 -15.81 -38.45
CA ILE A 251 34.82 -17.14 -39.07
C ILE A 251 33.66 -18.09 -38.74
N GLU A 252 32.69 -18.22 -39.65
CA GLU A 252 31.75 -19.35 -39.67
C GLU A 252 31.59 -19.91 -41.10
N ASP A 253 31.71 -21.24 -41.21
CA ASP A 253 31.48 -22.06 -42.39
C ASP A 253 29.98 -22.15 -42.72
N ALA A 254 29.56 -22.29 -43.97
CA ALA A 254 28.14 -22.14 -44.37
C ALA A 254 27.20 -23.18 -43.72
N GLU A 255 27.68 -24.40 -43.44
CA GLU A 255 26.92 -25.41 -42.70
C GLU A 255 26.84 -25.06 -41.21
N THR A 256 27.92 -24.52 -40.65
CA THR A 256 27.90 -23.98 -39.28
C THR A 256 27.00 -22.77 -39.16
N GLN A 257 26.96 -21.88 -40.16
CA GLN A 257 26.08 -20.72 -40.21
C GLN A 257 24.60 -21.14 -40.24
N ASN A 258 24.24 -22.16 -41.01
CA ASN A 258 22.88 -22.70 -41.03
C ASN A 258 22.50 -23.35 -39.69
N LYS A 259 23.39 -24.14 -39.09
CA LYS A 259 23.15 -24.73 -37.76
C LYS A 259 23.07 -23.66 -36.66
N VAL A 260 23.92 -22.64 -36.72
CA VAL A 260 23.93 -21.50 -35.81
C VAL A 260 22.66 -20.65 -35.98
N SER A 261 22.21 -20.42 -37.21
CA SER A 261 20.94 -19.76 -37.48
C SER A 261 19.76 -20.54 -36.92
N GLN A 262 19.71 -21.86 -37.12
CA GLN A 262 18.65 -22.70 -36.53
C GLN A 262 18.67 -22.68 -35.00
N LEU A 263 19.87 -22.73 -34.39
CA LEU A 263 20.01 -22.60 -32.95
C LEU A 263 19.60 -21.21 -32.46
N TYR A 264 19.89 -20.16 -33.22
CA TYR A 264 19.47 -18.79 -32.91
C TYR A 264 17.95 -18.68 -32.91
N ASP A 265 17.26 -19.24 -33.92
CA ASP A 265 15.80 -19.25 -33.98
C ASP A 265 15.18 -20.00 -32.79
N VAL A 266 15.78 -21.14 -32.39
CA VAL A 266 15.35 -21.88 -31.21
C VAL A 266 15.56 -21.05 -29.94
N VAL A 267 16.72 -20.43 -29.77
CA VAL A 267 17.00 -19.57 -28.61
C VAL A 267 16.04 -18.38 -28.58
N GLN A 268 15.75 -17.74 -29.71
CA GLN A 268 14.83 -16.61 -29.79
C GLN A 268 13.39 -17.01 -29.44
N LYS A 269 12.92 -18.17 -29.92
CA LYS A 269 11.60 -18.72 -29.54
C LYS A 269 11.48 -18.97 -28.03
N TRP A 270 12.57 -19.41 -27.40
CA TRP A 270 12.60 -19.74 -25.98
C TRP A 270 13.02 -18.57 -25.08
N ASP A 271 13.50 -17.44 -25.62
CA ASP A 271 14.03 -16.31 -24.84
C ASP A 271 12.96 -15.69 -23.91
N ALA A 272 11.76 -15.48 -24.44
CA ALA A 272 10.61 -15.02 -23.65
C ALA A 272 10.23 -16.02 -22.54
N MET A 273 10.36 -17.33 -22.81
CA MET A 273 10.08 -18.36 -21.81
C MET A 273 11.20 -18.44 -20.76
N ALA A 274 12.46 -18.34 -21.16
CA ALA A 274 13.63 -18.37 -20.28
C ALA A 274 13.63 -17.19 -19.30
N THR A 275 13.25 -16.01 -19.77
CA THR A 275 13.09 -14.81 -18.91
C THR A 275 11.92 -14.94 -17.94
N SER A 276 10.88 -15.70 -18.29
CA SER A 276 9.74 -15.97 -17.40
C SER A 276 9.99 -17.10 -16.37
N LEU A 277 10.96 -17.97 -16.61
CA LEU A 277 11.21 -19.16 -15.78
C LEU A 277 11.47 -18.82 -14.29
N PRO A 278 12.28 -17.81 -13.93
CA PRO A 278 12.43 -17.41 -12.54
C PRO A 278 11.12 -16.95 -11.89
N GLN A 279 10.23 -16.28 -12.65
CA GLN A 279 8.93 -15.84 -12.16
C GLN A 279 8.00 -17.04 -11.93
N VAL A 280 8.02 -18.04 -12.81
CA VAL A 280 7.26 -19.29 -12.64
C VAL A 280 7.74 -20.03 -11.39
N VAL A 281 9.05 -20.15 -11.19
CA VAL A 281 9.62 -20.78 -9.98
C VAL A 281 9.22 -20.01 -8.72
N GLN A 282 9.28 -18.68 -8.73
CA GLN A 282 8.85 -17.88 -7.59
C GLN A 282 7.37 -18.06 -7.27
N ARG A 283 6.51 -18.16 -8.30
CA ARG A 283 5.08 -18.48 -8.12
C ARG A 283 4.89 -19.87 -7.54
N LEU A 284 5.66 -20.87 -7.98
CA LEU A 284 5.60 -22.23 -7.41
C LEU A 284 6.03 -22.25 -5.94
N ILE A 285 7.06 -21.48 -5.56
CA ILE A 285 7.49 -21.34 -4.16
C ILE A 285 6.39 -20.66 -3.34
N ALA A 286 5.83 -19.55 -3.84
CA ALA A 286 4.76 -18.83 -3.14
C ALA A 286 3.49 -19.68 -2.96
N VAL A 287 3.20 -20.56 -3.91
CA VAL A 287 2.01 -21.44 -3.91
C VAL A 287 2.31 -22.82 -3.28
N LYS A 288 3.56 -23.08 -2.86
CA LYS A 288 3.97 -24.38 -2.30
C LYS A 288 3.11 -24.80 -1.11
N GLU A 289 2.92 -23.90 -0.15
CA GLU A 289 2.12 -24.19 1.06
C GLU A 289 0.66 -24.50 0.71
N LEU A 290 0.10 -23.77 -0.26
CA LEU A 290 -1.26 -24.01 -0.73
C LEU A 290 -1.38 -25.36 -1.44
N HIS A 291 -0.42 -25.73 -2.28
CA HIS A 291 -0.39 -27.06 -2.91
C HIS A 291 -0.24 -28.18 -1.88
N GLU A 292 0.56 -27.98 -0.84
CA GLU A 292 0.73 -28.96 0.24
C GLU A 292 -0.57 -29.13 1.05
N GLN A 293 -1.25 -28.04 1.38
CA GLN A 293 -2.57 -28.08 2.01
C GLN A 293 -3.61 -28.77 1.12
N ALA A 294 -3.62 -28.51 -0.19
CA ALA A 294 -4.53 -29.16 -1.12
C ALA A 294 -4.28 -30.68 -1.20
N MET A 295 -3.02 -31.10 -1.15
CA MET A 295 -2.65 -32.52 -1.09
C MET A 295 -3.15 -33.18 0.20
N GLN A 296 -2.93 -32.54 1.36
CA GLN A 296 -3.43 -33.02 2.66
C GLN A 296 -4.96 -33.12 2.69
N PHE A 297 -5.66 -32.14 2.10
CA PHE A 297 -7.11 -32.15 1.96
C PHE A 297 -7.59 -33.36 1.14
N GLY A 298 -6.93 -33.66 0.02
CA GLY A 298 -7.24 -34.85 -0.79
C GLY A 298 -7.11 -36.16 -0.01
N GLN A 299 -6.05 -36.30 0.80
CA GLN A 299 -5.86 -37.47 1.67
C GLN A 299 -6.90 -37.55 2.79
N LEU A 300 -7.25 -36.40 3.39
CA LEU A 300 -8.28 -36.36 4.41
C LEU A 300 -9.65 -36.77 3.85
N LEU A 301 -9.96 -36.35 2.61
CA LEU A 301 -11.21 -36.68 1.95
C LEU A 301 -11.33 -38.18 1.65
N THR A 302 -10.26 -38.82 1.17
CA THR A 302 -10.25 -40.29 0.94
C THR A 302 -10.35 -41.07 2.25
N HIS A 303 -9.69 -40.58 3.32
CA HIS A 303 -9.83 -41.17 4.66
C HIS A 303 -11.27 -41.04 5.18
N LEU A 304 -11.91 -39.88 5.00
CA LEU A 304 -13.31 -39.64 5.39
C LEU A 304 -14.27 -40.56 4.62
N ASP A 305 -14.11 -40.70 3.31
CA ASP A 305 -14.95 -41.62 2.52
C ASP A 305 -14.81 -43.06 3.02
N THR A 306 -13.58 -43.49 3.32
CA THR A 306 -13.31 -44.83 3.85
C THR A 306 -13.97 -45.04 5.22
N THR A 307 -13.85 -44.07 6.14
CA THR A 307 -14.50 -44.18 7.48
C THR A 307 -16.02 -44.15 7.37
N GLN A 308 -16.58 -43.35 6.46
CA GLN A 308 -18.01 -43.30 6.21
C GLN A 308 -18.55 -44.63 5.67
N GLN A 309 -17.80 -45.30 4.78
CA GLN A 309 -18.13 -46.66 4.32
C GLN A 309 -18.09 -47.68 5.46
N MET A 310 -17.08 -47.62 6.35
CA MET A 310 -17.01 -48.50 7.52
C MET A 310 -18.20 -48.29 8.48
N ILE A 311 -18.57 -47.04 8.77
CA ILE A 311 -19.72 -46.72 9.64
C ILE A 311 -21.02 -47.23 9.01
N ASN A 312 -21.20 -47.04 7.70
CA ASN A 312 -22.37 -47.56 7.00
C ASN A 312 -22.48 -49.09 7.08
N ASN A 313 -21.36 -49.80 6.96
CA ASN A 313 -21.35 -51.25 7.12
C ASN A 313 -21.68 -51.66 8.56
N ALA A 314 -21.09 -51.00 9.57
CA ALA A 314 -21.41 -51.27 10.97
C ALA A 314 -22.88 -50.98 11.32
N LEU A 315 -23.49 -49.94 10.71
CA LEU A 315 -24.93 -49.66 10.85
C LEU A 315 -25.79 -50.76 10.23
N LYS A 316 -25.41 -51.30 9.06
CA LYS A 316 -26.09 -52.45 8.46
C LYS A 316 -26.00 -53.67 9.36
N ASP A 317 -24.82 -53.96 9.90
CA ASP A 317 -24.62 -55.10 10.81
C ASP A 317 -25.49 -54.95 12.06
N ASN A 318 -25.51 -53.77 12.70
CA ASN A 318 -26.38 -53.49 13.84
C ASN A 318 -27.87 -53.64 13.51
N SER A 319 -28.30 -53.21 12.32
CA SER A 319 -29.68 -53.39 11.86
C SER A 319 -30.03 -54.88 11.71
N THR A 320 -29.11 -55.70 11.19
CA THR A 320 -29.34 -57.15 11.09
C THR A 320 -29.40 -57.81 12.46
N LEU A 321 -28.53 -57.40 13.39
CA LEU A 321 -28.51 -57.90 14.77
C LEU A 321 -29.83 -57.57 15.50
N LEU A 322 -30.33 -56.34 15.37
CA LEU A 322 -31.63 -55.94 15.93
C LEU A 322 -32.78 -56.75 15.34
N THR A 323 -32.75 -57.02 14.04
CA THR A 323 -33.77 -57.85 13.37
C THR A 323 -33.72 -59.29 13.88
N GLN A 324 -32.52 -59.85 14.08
CA GLN A 324 -32.35 -61.17 14.69
C GLN A 324 -32.88 -61.20 16.11
N VAL A 325 -32.50 -60.24 16.97
CA VAL A 325 -32.99 -60.15 18.36
C VAL A 325 -34.51 -60.05 18.39
N GLN A 326 -35.12 -59.23 17.53
CA GLN A 326 -36.57 -59.12 17.43
C GLN A 326 -37.22 -60.45 17.04
N GLN A 327 -36.64 -61.18 16.09
CA GLN A 327 -37.10 -62.51 15.70
C GLN A 327 -36.95 -63.52 16.85
N THR A 328 -35.80 -63.55 17.54
CA THR A 328 -35.57 -64.47 18.66
C THR A 328 -36.50 -64.18 19.83
N MET A 329 -36.77 -62.90 20.13
CA MET A 329 -37.74 -62.52 21.17
C MET A 329 -39.15 -62.99 20.80
N LYS A 330 -39.54 -62.89 19.52
CA LYS A 330 -40.84 -63.38 19.04
C LYS A 330 -40.96 -64.91 19.19
N GLU A 331 -39.94 -65.66 18.79
CA GLU A 331 -39.89 -67.12 18.93
C GLU A 331 -39.90 -67.55 20.41
N ASN A 332 -39.15 -66.85 21.26
CA ASN A 332 -39.15 -67.09 22.70
C ASN A 332 -40.52 -66.80 23.34
N LEU A 333 -41.21 -65.72 22.93
CA LEU A 333 -42.56 -65.42 23.41
C LEU A 333 -43.56 -66.52 23.04
N VAL A 334 -43.54 -67.00 21.79
CA VAL A 334 -44.38 -68.12 21.35
C VAL A 334 -44.09 -69.38 22.17
N SER A 335 -42.81 -69.70 22.37
CA SER A 335 -42.40 -70.85 23.19
C SER A 335 -42.87 -70.74 24.64
N VAL A 336 -42.83 -69.52 25.21
CA VAL A 336 -43.34 -69.25 26.56
C VAL A 336 -44.87 -69.40 26.61
N GLU A 337 -45.61 -68.89 25.63
CA GLU A 337 -47.06 -69.08 25.51
C GLU A 337 -47.44 -70.56 25.42
N GLU A 338 -46.75 -71.33 24.58
CA GLU A 338 -46.94 -72.78 24.44
C GLU A 338 -46.67 -73.51 25.77
N ASN A 339 -45.59 -73.16 26.46
CA ASN A 339 -45.26 -73.73 27.77
C ASN A 339 -46.33 -73.41 28.82
N PHE A 340 -46.85 -72.17 28.85
CA PHE A 340 -47.95 -71.79 29.74
C PHE A 340 -49.23 -72.58 29.43
N ALA A 341 -49.59 -72.72 28.15
CA ALA A 341 -50.75 -73.51 27.73
C ALA A 341 -50.61 -74.99 28.15
N ALA A 342 -49.42 -75.58 27.98
CA ALA A 342 -49.14 -76.95 28.42
C ALA A 342 -49.23 -77.10 29.94
N LEU A 343 -48.74 -76.11 30.70
CA LEU A 343 -48.83 -76.10 32.16
C LEU A 343 -50.29 -76.00 32.62
N GLU A 344 -51.08 -75.13 32.00
CA GLU A 344 -52.51 -74.97 32.29
C GLU A 344 -53.30 -76.25 32.00
N GLN A 345 -53.00 -76.92 30.89
CA GLN A 345 -53.57 -78.23 30.59
C GLN A 345 -53.22 -79.29 31.65
N ARG A 346 -51.97 -79.32 32.14
CA ARG A 346 -51.58 -80.22 33.24
C ARG A 346 -52.31 -79.88 34.54
N MET A 347 -52.46 -78.59 34.85
CA MET A 347 -53.20 -78.14 36.04
C MET A 347 -54.67 -78.59 35.98
N LYS A 348 -55.32 -78.46 34.82
CA LYS A 348 -56.70 -78.96 34.59
C LYS A 348 -56.83 -80.48 34.72
N LYS A 349 -55.80 -81.25 34.33
CA LYS A 349 -55.80 -82.72 34.49
C LYS A 349 -55.66 -83.16 35.95
N LEU A 350 -55.01 -82.34 36.79
CA LEU A 350 -54.84 -82.59 38.23
C LEU A 350 -56.04 -82.13 39.07
N SER A 351 -56.93 -81.29 38.53
CA SER A 351 -58.13 -80.80 39.23
C SER A 351 -59.38 -81.68 39.00
N LYS A 352 -59.21 -82.89 38.48
CA LYS A 352 -60.20 -83.98 38.45
C LYS A 352 -59.70 -85.08 39.36
#